data_AF-A0AA41RY96-F1
#
_entry.id   AF-A0AA41RY96-F1
#
_cell.length_a   1.000
_cell.length_b   1.000
_cell.length_c   1.000
_cell.angle_alpha   90.00
_cell.angle_beta   90.00
_cell.angle_gamma   90.00
#
_symmetry.space_group_name_H-M   'P 1'
#
loop_
_entity.id
_entity.type
_entity.pdbx_description
1 polymer ?
#
loop_
_entity_poly.entity_id
_entity_poly.type
_entity_poly.pdbx_seq_one_letter_code
_entity_poly.pdbx_strand_id
1 'polypeptide(L)'
;MNLLESAGFSRSNPYYVVQQGKITKLTLLKDSERLDLLKEIGGTRVYEERRRESLKIMQDTGNKRKQIIQVVQYLDERLRELDEEKEELKKYQQLDNQRRSLEYTIYDKELTDARKTLEE
;
A
#
# COMPACT_ATOMS: atom_id res chain seq x y z
N MET A 1 -3.46 4.57 35.94
CA MET A 1 -4.57 5.54 36.11
C MET A 1 -4.06 6.62 37.04
N ASN A 2 -4.01 7.88 36.59
CA ASN A 2 -3.31 8.97 37.26
C ASN A 2 -4.10 9.47 38.49
N LEU A 3 -3.72 9.03 39.69
CA LEU A 3 -4.38 9.33 40.98
C LEU A 3 -4.69 10.83 41.19
N LEU A 4 -3.79 11.71 40.76
CA LEU A 4 -3.95 13.16 40.90
C LEU A 4 -4.98 13.73 39.92
N GLU A 5 -5.06 13.19 38.70
CA GLU A 5 -6.05 13.63 37.71
C GLU A 5 -7.47 13.25 38.14
N SER A 6 -7.65 12.09 38.79
CA SER A 6 -8.96 11.70 39.37
C SER A 6 -9.39 12.56 40.57
N ALA A 7 -8.44 13.21 41.25
CA ALA A 7 -8.70 14.12 42.37
C ALA A 7 -8.89 15.59 41.93
N GLY A 8 -8.97 15.85 40.62
CA GLY A 8 -9.09 17.21 40.05
C GLY A 8 -7.77 17.98 39.92
N PHE A 9 -6.63 17.36 40.28
CA PHE A 9 -5.31 17.94 40.07
C PHE A 9 -4.76 17.50 38.72
N SER A 10 -4.96 18.34 37.70
CA SER A 10 -4.34 18.12 36.40
C SER A 10 -2.86 18.49 36.46
N ARG A 11 -1.97 17.54 36.14
CA ARG A 11 -0.55 17.83 35.86
C ARG A 11 -0.36 18.85 34.73
N SER A 12 -1.35 18.96 33.86
CA SER A 12 -1.37 19.86 32.71
C SER A 12 -2.00 21.23 33.02
N ASN A 13 -2.53 21.46 34.22
CA ASN A 13 -3.12 22.76 34.61
C ASN A 13 -2.52 23.27 35.93
N PRO A 14 -1.33 23.90 35.90
CA PRO A 14 -0.62 24.37 37.10
C PRO A 14 -1.12 25.72 37.62
N TYR A 15 -2.29 26.19 37.19
CA TYR A 15 -2.81 27.52 37.53
C TYR A 15 -3.40 27.60 38.95
N TYR A 16 -3.47 26.48 39.66
CA TYR A 16 -3.73 26.46 41.12
C TYR A 16 -2.52 26.93 41.96
N VAL A 17 -1.33 27.13 41.35
CA VAL A 17 -0.16 27.75 41.99
C VAL A 17 0.29 28.98 41.20
N VAL A 18 0.42 30.10 41.91
CA VAL A 18 0.93 31.37 41.37
C VAL A 18 2.36 31.59 41.87
N GLN A 19 3.33 31.46 40.96
CA GLN A 19 4.73 31.77 41.22
C GLN A 19 4.99 33.28 41.03
N GLN A 20 6.07 33.80 41.61
CA GLN A 20 6.48 35.19 41.37
C GLN A 20 6.61 35.48 39.87
N GLY A 21 6.11 36.66 39.45
CA GLY A 21 6.13 37.10 38.05
C GLY A 21 5.07 36.46 37.13
N LYS A 22 4.32 35.44 37.58
CA LYS A 22 3.31 34.76 36.76
C LYS A 22 2.12 35.65 36.39
N ILE A 23 1.71 36.56 37.29
CA ILE A 23 0.65 37.53 37.02
C ILE A 23 1.08 38.50 35.90
N THR A 24 2.28 39.06 36.00
CA THR A 24 2.84 39.96 34.98
C THR A 24 2.97 39.27 33.63
N LYS A 25 3.36 37.99 33.61
CA LYS A 25 3.40 37.20 32.37
C LYS A 25 1.99 37.04 31.77
N LEU A 26 0.98 36.74 32.58
CA LEU A 26 -0.41 36.61 32.12
C LEU A 26 -0.97 37.92 31.54
N THR A 27 -0.66 39.07 32.14
CA THR A 27 -1.12 40.37 31.64
C THR A 27 -0.43 40.80 30.34
N LEU A 28 0.77 40.28 30.07
CA LEU A 28 1.56 40.59 28.87
C LEU A 28 1.45 39.54 27.75
N LEU A 29 0.62 38.49 27.92
CA LEU A 29 0.45 37.46 26.88
C LEU A 29 -0.08 38.07 25.59
N LYS A 30 0.50 37.63 24.47
CA LYS A 30 -0.05 37.87 23.13
C LYS A 30 -1.32 37.06 22.94
N ASP A 31 -2.17 37.47 22.00
CA ASP A 31 -3.46 36.81 21.76
C ASP A 31 -3.32 35.32 21.41
N SER A 32 -2.26 34.93 20.69
CA SER A 32 -1.95 33.53 20.41
C SER A 32 -1.65 32.72 21.67
N GLU A 33 -0.86 33.29 22.59
CA GLU A 33 -0.48 32.63 23.84
C GLU A 33 -1.69 32.55 24.81
N ARG A 34 -2.57 33.56 24.78
CA ARG A 34 -3.84 33.53 25.51
C ARG A 34 -4.77 32.44 24.97
N LEU A 35 -4.82 32.25 23.65
CA LEU A 35 -5.58 31.16 23.04
C LEU A 35 -5.03 29.80 23.43
N ASP A 36 -3.70 29.62 23.40
CA ASP A 36 -3.06 28.36 23.81
C ASP A 36 -3.34 28.03 25.27
N LEU A 37 -3.30 29.04 26.14
CA LEU A 37 -3.71 28.93 27.54
C LEU A 37 -5.17 28.46 27.69
N LEU A 38 -6.09 29.06 26.93
CA LEU A 38 -7.50 28.65 26.95
C LEU A 38 -7.68 27.21 26.45
N LYS A 39 -6.93 26.79 25.43
CA LYS A 39 -6.94 25.42 24.92
C LYS A 39 -6.41 24.41 25.93
N GLU A 40 -5.38 24.78 26.68
CA GLU A 40 -4.79 23.98 27.76
C GLU A 40 -5.77 23.82 28.92
N ILE A 41 -6.39 24.92 29.38
CA ILE A 41 -7.40 24.90 30.46
C ILE A 41 -8.63 24.10 30.03
N GLY A 42 -9.09 24.28 28.79
CA GLY A 42 -10.23 23.55 28.24
C GLY A 42 -9.96 22.07 27.96
N GLY A 43 -8.73 21.57 28.20
CA GLY A 43 -8.35 20.18 27.92
C GLY A 43 -8.36 19.81 26.43
N THR A 44 -8.56 20.77 25.54
CA THR A 44 -8.68 20.54 24.08
C THR A 44 -7.34 20.25 23.42
N ARG A 45 -6.22 20.56 24.08
CA ARG A 45 -4.86 20.33 23.56
C ARG A 45 -4.60 18.86 23.18
N VAL A 46 -4.99 17.92 24.04
CA VAL A 46 -4.79 16.48 23.81
C VAL A 46 -5.61 16.00 22.61
N TYR A 47 -6.84 16.52 22.47
CA TYR A 47 -7.68 16.22 21.34
C TYR A 47 -7.11 16.78 20.03
N GLU A 48 -6.64 18.04 20.01
CA GLU A 48 -6.04 18.65 18.83
C GLU A 48 -4.77 17.89 18.38
N GLU A 49 -3.93 17.46 19.33
CA GLU A 49 -2.74 16.67 19.06
C GLU A 49 -3.08 15.32 18.44
N ARG A 50 -3.97 14.54 19.09
CA ARG A 50 -4.44 13.25 18.55
C ARG A 50 -5.10 13.40 17.17
N ARG A 51 -5.88 14.46 16.97
CA ARG A 51 -6.53 14.74 15.67
C ARG A 51 -5.48 15.01 14.59
N ARG A 52 -4.44 15.79 14.90
CA ARG A 52 -3.35 16.08 13.96
C ARG A 52 -2.58 14.82 13.59
N GLU A 53 -2.24 13.98 14.57
CA GLU A 53 -1.60 12.68 14.33
C GLU A 53 -2.47 11.76 13.47
N SER A 54 -3.76 11.67 13.80
CA SER A 54 -4.72 10.85 13.06
C SER A 54 -4.86 11.31 11.60
N LEU A 55 -4.90 12.62 11.36
CA LEU A 55 -4.94 13.19 10.01
C LEU A 55 -3.68 12.85 9.21
N LYS A 56 -2.51 12.90 9.84
CA LYS A 56 -1.25 12.50 9.20
C LYS A 56 -1.26 11.02 8.82
N ILE A 57 -1.69 10.15 9.73
CA ILE A 57 -1.81 8.70 9.46
C ILE A 57 -2.82 8.45 8.33
N MET A 58 -3.94 9.18 8.31
CA MET A 58 -4.95 9.05 7.25
C MET A 58 -4.40 9.44 5.89
N GLN A 59 -3.60 10.51 5.81
CA GLN A 59 -2.93 10.93 4.58
C GLN A 59 -1.92 9.88 4.12
N ASP A 60 -1.06 9.40 5.01
CA ASP A 60 -0.05 8.38 4.69
C ASP A 60 -0.70 7.07 4.22
N THR A 61 -1.79 6.66 4.87
CA THR A 61 -2.58 5.48 4.49
C THR A 61 -3.24 5.68 3.12
N GLY A 62 -3.75 6.88 2.84
CA GLY A 62 -4.30 7.24 1.54
C GLY A 62 -3.27 7.13 0.42
N ASN A 63 -2.03 7.56 0.67
CA ASN A 63 -0.92 7.44 -0.28
C ASN A 63 -0.52 5.98 -0.52
N LYS A 64 -0.38 5.19 0.55
CA LYS A 64 -0.10 3.74 0.45
C LYS A 64 -1.19 3.02 -0.35
N ARG A 65 -2.46 3.36 -0.12
CA ARG A 65 -3.58 2.79 -0.89
C ARG A 65 -3.48 3.10 -2.38
N LYS A 66 -3.09 4.32 -2.76
CA LYS A 66 -2.88 4.69 -4.17
C LYS A 66 -1.76 3.86 -4.80
N GLN A 67 -0.65 3.66 -4.10
CA GLN A 67 0.46 2.82 -4.57
C GLN A 67 0.00 1.37 -4.76
N ILE A 68 -0.75 0.82 -3.82
CA ILE A 68 -1.30 -0.54 -3.93
C ILE A 68 -2.19 -0.66 -5.17
N ILE A 69 -3.08 0.31 -5.42
CA ILE A 69 -3.96 0.29 -6.60
C ILE A 69 -3.13 0.29 -7.90
N GLN A 70 -2.07 1.09 -7.97
CA GLN A 70 -1.19 1.12 -9.15
C GLN A 70 -0.49 -0.23 -9.37
N VAL A 71 -0.01 -0.87 -8.30
CA VAL A 71 0.62 -2.19 -8.41
C VAL A 71 -0.39 -3.25 -8.85
N VAL A 72 -1.61 -3.23 -8.32
CA VAL A 72 -2.67 -4.15 -8.74
C VAL A 72 -2.99 -3.98 -10.22
N GLN A 73 -3.11 -2.74 -10.72
CA GLN A 73 -3.35 -2.48 -12.15
C GLN A 73 -2.23 -3.03 -13.03
N TYR A 74 -0.98 -2.85 -12.62
CA TYR A 74 0.16 -3.41 -13.33
C TYR A 74 0.14 -4.96 -13.35
N LEU A 75 -0.22 -5.58 -12.23
CA LEU A 75 -0.37 -7.03 -12.15
C LEU A 75 -1.49 -7.55 -13.06
N ASP A 76 -2.62 -6.85 -13.12
CA ASP A 76 -3.74 -7.21 -14.01
C ASP A 76 -3.33 -7.13 -15.48
N GLU A 77 -2.55 -6.13 -15.88
CA GLU A 77 -1.99 -6.01 -17.23
C GLU A 77 -1.05 -7.17 -17.54
N ARG A 78 -0.13 -7.47 -16.61
CA ARG A 78 0.84 -8.57 -16.80
C ARG A 78 0.17 -9.94 -16.87
N LEU A 79 -0.91 -10.14 -16.11
CA LEU A 79 -1.70 -11.38 -16.19
C LEU A 79 -2.39 -11.54 -17.54
N ARG A 80 -2.89 -10.45 -18.14
CA ARG A 80 -3.48 -10.50 -19.48
C ARG A 80 -2.44 -10.87 -20.54
N GLU A 81 -1.27 -10.24 -20.50
CA GLU A 81 -0.15 -10.58 -21.40
C GLU A 81 0.22 -12.07 -21.28
N LEU A 82 0.34 -12.59 -20.07
CA LEU A 82 0.66 -14.00 -19.82
C LEU A 82 -0.42 -14.96 -20.34
N ASP A 83 -1.70 -14.58 -20.24
CA ASP A 83 -2.79 -15.38 -20.80
C ASP A 83 -2.75 -15.39 -22.33
N GLU A 84 -2.40 -14.28 -22.98
CA GLU A 84 -2.20 -14.22 -24.44
C GLU A 84 -1.01 -15.08 -24.89
N GLU A 85 0.14 -14.95 -24.23
CA GLU A 85 1.34 -15.76 -24.49
C GLU A 85 1.05 -17.26 -24.32
N LYS A 86 0.26 -17.62 -23.31
CA LYS A 86 -0.17 -19.01 -23.07
C LYS A 86 -1.02 -19.56 -24.19
N GLU A 87 -1.97 -18.78 -24.72
CA GLU A 87 -2.80 -19.22 -25.85
C GLU A 87 -1.98 -19.32 -27.15
N GLU A 88 -1.00 -18.44 -27.36
CA GLU A 88 -0.05 -18.56 -28.46
C GLU A 88 0.80 -19.84 -28.35
N LEU A 89 1.34 -20.13 -27.16
CA LEU A 89 2.12 -21.33 -26.91
C LEU A 89 1.30 -22.61 -27.16
N LYS A 90 0.02 -22.64 -26.77
CA LYS A 90 -0.87 -23.77 -27.07
C LYS A 90 -1.03 -23.99 -28.57
N LYS A 91 -1.24 -22.92 -29.36
CA LYS A 91 -1.33 -23.02 -30.82
C LYS A 91 -0.03 -23.53 -31.42
N TYR A 92 1.11 -23.02 -30.95
CA TYR A 92 2.42 -23.50 -31.35
C TYR A 92 2.58 -25.01 -31.09
N GLN A 93 2.23 -25.48 -29.89
CA GLN A 93 2.32 -26.91 -29.56
C GLN A 93 1.42 -27.79 -30.44
N GLN A 94 0.23 -27.33 -30.78
CA GLN A 94 -0.67 -28.05 -31.70
C GLN A 94 -0.05 -28.17 -33.10
N LEU A 95 0.48 -27.08 -33.63
CA LEU A 95 1.14 -27.06 -34.94
C LEU A 95 2.42 -27.89 -34.95
N ASP A 96 3.23 -27.84 -33.89
CA ASP A 96 4.45 -28.65 -33.79
C ASP A 96 4.13 -30.14 -33.75
N ASN A 97 3.07 -30.54 -33.02
CA ASN A 97 2.62 -31.94 -33.03
C ASN A 97 2.19 -32.38 -34.43
N GLN A 98 1.42 -31.57 -35.16
CA GLN A 98 1.03 -31.87 -36.55
C GLN A 98 2.23 -31.97 -37.47
N ARG A 99 3.20 -31.05 -37.34
CA ARG A 99 4.44 -31.06 -38.11
C ARG A 99 5.21 -32.37 -37.88
N ARG A 100 5.38 -32.78 -36.62
CA ARG A 100 6.09 -34.02 -36.26
C ARG A 100 5.37 -35.26 -36.79
N SER A 101 4.04 -35.30 -36.76
CA SER A 101 3.27 -36.41 -37.34
C SER A 101 3.47 -36.51 -38.85
N LEU A 102 3.40 -35.38 -39.57
CA LEU A 102 3.64 -35.35 -41.02
C LEU A 102 5.07 -35.73 -41.37
N GLU A 103 6.04 -35.22 -40.62
CA GLU A 103 7.47 -35.54 -40.79
C GLU A 103 7.72 -37.05 -40.62
N TYR A 104 7.13 -37.68 -39.60
CA TYR A 104 7.20 -39.12 -39.43
C TYR A 104 6.59 -39.88 -40.62
N THR A 105 5.42 -39.46 -41.11
CA THR A 105 4.77 -40.08 -42.28
C THR A 105 5.63 -39.96 -43.55
N ILE A 106 6.31 -38.83 -43.75
CA ILE A 106 7.22 -38.64 -44.88
C ILE A 106 8.40 -39.60 -44.77
N TYR A 107 9.08 -39.64 -43.62
CA TYR A 107 10.23 -40.53 -43.42
C TYR A 107 9.86 -42.01 -43.54
N ASP A 108 8.69 -42.43 -43.04
CA ASP A 108 8.20 -43.81 -43.18
C ASP A 108 7.96 -44.18 -44.65
N LYS A 109 7.39 -43.24 -45.43
CA LYS A 109 7.18 -43.43 -46.86
C LYS A 109 8.51 -43.53 -47.62
N GLU A 110 9.45 -42.61 -47.38
CA GLU A 110 10.78 -42.62 -47.99
C GLU A 110 11.54 -43.92 -47.68
N LEU A 111 11.46 -44.39 -46.44
CA LEU A 111 12.08 -45.64 -46.01
C LEU A 111 11.44 -46.87 -46.68
N THR A 112 10.11 -46.86 -46.83
CA THR A 112 9.39 -47.94 -47.54
C THR A 112 9.75 -47.97 -49.02
N ASP A 113 9.82 -46.80 -49.67
CA ASP A 113 10.19 -46.69 -51.08
C ASP A 113 11.65 -47.12 -51.31
N ALA A 114 12.58 -46.74 -50.42
CA ALA A 114 13.97 -47.18 -50.45
C ALA A 114 14.13 -48.69 -50.24
N ARG A 115 13.30 -49.31 -49.39
CA ARG A 115 13.30 -50.78 -49.21
C ARG A 115 12.84 -51.50 -50.47
N LYS A 116 11.77 -51.02 -51.12
CA LYS A 116 11.29 -51.61 -52.38
C LYS A 116 12.34 -51.58 -53.48
N THR A 117 13.04 -50.46 -53.62
CA THR A 117 14.13 -50.33 -54.61
C THR A 117 15.34 -51.22 -54.31
N LEU A 118 15.49 -51.72 -53.09
CA LEU A 118 16.54 -52.66 -52.68
C LEU A 118 16.14 -54.13 -52.90
N GLU A 119 14.83 -54.40 -53.02
CA GLU A 119 14.27 -55.73 -53.27
C GLU A 119 14.05 -56.01 -54.77
N GLU A 120 14.01 -54.98 -55.62
CA GLU A 120 14.07 -55.05 -57.10
C GLU A 120 15.50 -55.17 -57.64
#